data_AF-Q7RFE8-F1
#
_entry.id   AF-Q7RFE8-F1
#
_cell.length_a   1.000
_cell.length_b   1.000
_cell.length_c   1.000
_cell.angle_alpha   90.00
_cell.angle_beta   90.00
_cell.angle_gamma   90.00
#
_symmetry.space_group_name_H-M   'P 1'
#
loop_
_entity.id
_entity.type
_entity.pdbx_description
1 polymer ?
#
loop_
_entity_poly.entity_id
_entity_poly.type
_entity_poly.pdbx_seq_one_letter_code
_entity_poly.pdbx_strand_id
1 'polypeptide(L)'
;MNDKMCYKFFAVRNSFPDQLSKGNYQFNNNFKNTFCTDIKCETDIDKMNAVFLWLFDAIFGDSYSYTNYAKGNINIVGYILAWLSYKLNQKSHDKINNLNEFYDQYINNDKEYIKDINNVSDYKSL
;
A
#
# COMPACT_ATOMS: atom_id res chain seq x y z
N MET A 1 8.85 -12.28 7.80
CA MET A 1 8.01 -12.17 6.58
C MET A 1 8.16 -13.46 5.80
N ASN A 2 7.10 -14.01 5.21
CA ASN A 2 7.23 -15.23 4.37
C ASN A 2 7.75 -14.90 2.97
N ASP A 3 8.25 -15.89 2.24
CA ASP A 3 8.87 -15.70 0.92
C ASP A 3 7.92 -15.06 -0.10
N LYS A 4 6.65 -15.50 -0.11
CA LYS A 4 5.62 -14.96 -1.00
C LYS A 4 5.37 -13.46 -0.79
N MET A 5 5.37 -13.00 0.46
CA MET A 5 5.22 -11.59 0.82
C MET A 5 6.49 -10.81 0.49
N CYS A 6 7.67 -11.40 0.69
CA CYS A 6 8.94 -10.80 0.25
C CYS A 6 8.92 -10.47 -1.24
N TYR A 7 8.34 -11.32 -2.09
CA TYR A 7 8.20 -11.01 -3.51
C TYR A 7 7.31 -9.79 -3.79
N LYS A 8 6.24 -9.56 -3.01
CA LYS A 8 5.37 -8.37 -3.17
C LYS A 8 6.12 -7.08 -2.82
N PHE A 9 6.82 -7.07 -1.69
CA PHE A 9 7.64 -5.91 -1.31
C PHE A 9 8.83 -5.70 -2.25
N PHE A 10 9.43 -6.77 -2.76
CA PHE A 10 10.47 -6.69 -3.78
C PHE A 10 9.92 -6.06 -5.08
N ALA A 11 8.73 -6.46 -5.52
CA ALA A 11 8.07 -5.83 -6.66
C ALA A 11 7.83 -4.34 -6.41
N VAL A 12 7.29 -3.97 -5.24
CA VAL A 12 7.11 -2.55 -4.87
C VAL A 12 8.42 -1.79 -4.92
N ARG A 13 9.50 -2.31 -4.32
CA ARG A 13 10.79 -1.62 -4.29
C ARG A 13 11.40 -1.43 -5.68
N ASN A 14 11.26 -2.42 -6.55
CA ASN A 14 11.73 -2.32 -7.93
C ASN A 14 10.88 -1.36 -8.77
N SER A 15 9.60 -1.21 -8.45
CA SER A 15 8.70 -0.40 -9.25
C SER A 15 8.56 1.03 -8.74
N PHE A 16 8.70 1.22 -7.42
CA PHE A 16 8.60 2.47 -6.68
C PHE A 16 9.79 2.60 -5.71
N PRO A 17 10.99 2.92 -6.24
CA PRO A 17 12.23 2.90 -5.48
C PRO A 17 12.27 3.90 -4.32
N ASP A 18 13.21 3.65 -3.40
CA ASP A 18 13.48 4.53 -2.25
C ASP A 18 14.21 5.81 -2.63
N GLN A 19 14.90 5.81 -3.77
CA GLN A 19 15.64 6.96 -4.25
C GLN A 19 14.71 7.99 -4.89
N LEU A 20 14.78 9.23 -4.41
CA LEU A 20 14.08 10.35 -5.00
C LEU A 20 14.81 10.84 -6.26
N SER A 21 14.05 11.20 -7.29
CA SER A 21 14.56 11.88 -8.48
C SER A 21 14.13 13.34 -8.45
N LYS A 22 15.11 14.26 -8.42
CA LYS A 22 14.86 15.70 -8.27
C LYS A 22 13.92 16.02 -7.09
N GLY A 23 14.11 15.32 -5.96
CA GLY A 23 13.31 15.50 -4.75
C GLY A 23 11.89 14.90 -4.80
N ASN A 24 11.53 14.16 -5.86
CA ASN A 24 10.20 13.57 -6.02
C ASN A 24 10.26 12.05 -6.18
N TYR A 25 9.18 11.39 -5.77
CA TYR A 25 9.00 9.97 -6.03
C TYR A 25 8.72 9.70 -7.50
N GLN A 26 9.35 8.66 -8.04
CA GLN A 26 9.16 8.24 -9.43
C GLN A 26 8.86 6.75 -9.47
N PHE A 27 7.96 6.37 -10.36
CA PHE A 27 7.87 4.97 -10.77
C PHE A 27 8.96 4.67 -11.77
N ASN A 28 9.44 3.43 -11.76
CA ASN A 28 10.07 2.89 -12.95
C ASN A 28 8.99 2.81 -14.05
N ASN A 29 9.21 3.50 -15.18
CA ASN A 29 8.19 3.84 -16.19
C ASN A 29 7.19 2.72 -16.53
N ASN A 30 7.63 1.46 -16.57
CA ASN A 30 6.79 0.31 -16.92
C ASN A 30 5.71 -0.03 -15.88
N PHE A 31 5.80 0.49 -14.66
CA PHE A 31 4.94 0.11 -13.54
C PHE A 31 3.95 1.17 -13.11
N LYS A 32 4.02 2.39 -13.65
CA LYS A 32 3.06 3.45 -13.32
C LYS A 32 1.63 2.97 -13.56
N ASN A 33 1.37 2.34 -14.71
CA ASN A 33 0.03 1.87 -15.07
C ASN A 33 -0.48 0.73 -14.18
N THR A 34 0.42 0.00 -13.51
CA THR A 34 0.08 -1.09 -12.59
C THR A 34 -0.50 -0.57 -11.28
N PHE A 35 0.00 0.57 -10.78
CA PHE A 35 -0.46 1.13 -9.51
C PHE A 35 -1.54 2.21 -9.70
N CYS A 36 -1.42 3.01 -10.75
CA CYS A 36 -2.23 4.20 -10.96
C CYS A 36 -3.48 3.92 -11.82
N THR A 37 -4.09 2.74 -11.65
CA THR A 37 -5.26 2.33 -12.44
C THR A 37 -6.47 3.18 -12.08
N ASP A 38 -6.81 3.24 -10.80
CA ASP A 38 -7.96 3.99 -10.29
C ASP A 38 -7.56 5.32 -9.61
N ILE A 39 -6.26 5.51 -9.40
CA ILE A 39 -5.68 6.69 -8.74
C ILE A 39 -4.81 7.45 -9.76
N LYS A 40 -5.09 8.75 -9.96
CA LYS A 40 -4.43 9.57 -10.99
C LYS A 40 -2.93 9.84 -10.75
N CYS A 41 -2.39 9.50 -9.57
CA CYS A 41 -0.95 9.55 -9.26
C CYS A 41 -0.27 10.89 -9.62
N GLU A 42 -0.98 12.01 -9.41
CA GLU A 42 -0.51 13.34 -9.79
C GLU A 42 0.54 13.85 -8.81
N THR A 43 0.29 13.69 -7.52
CA THR A 43 1.23 14.06 -6.45
C THR A 43 2.03 12.85 -5.96
N ASP A 44 3.13 13.12 -5.27
CA ASP A 44 3.93 12.08 -4.61
C ASP A 44 3.14 11.25 -3.59
N ILE A 45 2.22 11.91 -2.90
CA ILE A 45 1.31 11.26 -1.97
C ILE A 45 0.29 10.39 -2.72
N ASP A 46 -0.25 10.83 -3.86
CA ASP A 46 -1.17 9.99 -4.65
C ASP A 46 -0.47 8.73 -5.16
N LYS A 47 0.80 8.83 -5.54
CA LYS A 47 1.62 7.66 -5.93
C LYS A 47 1.81 6.70 -4.75
N MET A 48 2.09 7.24 -3.56
CA MET A 48 2.21 6.43 -2.34
C MET A 48 0.88 5.75 -2.01
N ASN A 49 -0.24 6.46 -2.12
CA ASN A 49 -1.57 5.90 -1.95
C ASN A 49 -1.86 4.78 -2.95
N ALA A 50 -1.54 4.98 -4.22
CA ALA A 50 -1.69 3.95 -5.25
C ALA A 50 -0.89 2.67 -4.96
N VAL A 51 0.36 2.81 -4.51
CA VAL A 51 1.19 1.65 -4.14
C VAL A 51 0.70 0.99 -2.85
N PHE A 52 0.24 1.78 -1.87
CA PHE A 52 -0.32 1.29 -0.63
C PHE A 52 -1.60 0.49 -0.88
N LEU A 53 -2.53 1.01 -1.69
CA LEU A 53 -3.75 0.31 -2.11
C LEU A 53 -3.41 -1.01 -2.80
N TRP A 54 -2.48 -0.98 -3.76
CA TRP A 54 -2.06 -2.18 -4.46
C TRP A 54 -1.46 -3.24 -3.53
N LEU A 55 -0.67 -2.84 -2.53
CA LEU A 55 -0.14 -3.75 -1.52
C LEU A 55 -1.27 -4.36 -0.69
N PHE A 56 -2.24 -3.55 -0.29
CA PHE A 56 -3.41 -4.00 0.45
C PHE A 56 -4.23 -4.99 -0.36
N ASP A 57 -4.58 -4.68 -1.61
CA ASP A 57 -5.33 -5.57 -2.48
C ASP A 57 -4.58 -6.86 -2.79
N ALA A 58 -3.28 -6.78 -3.05
CA ALA A 58 -2.46 -7.96 -3.35
C ALA A 58 -2.34 -8.94 -2.18
N ILE A 59 -2.59 -8.49 -0.95
CA ILE A 59 -2.43 -9.28 0.28
C ILE A 59 -3.80 -9.65 0.86
N PHE A 60 -4.78 -8.76 0.78
CA PHE A 60 -6.08 -8.85 1.45
C PHE A 60 -7.27 -8.79 0.50
N GLY A 61 -7.11 -8.41 -0.77
CA GLY A 61 -8.23 -8.05 -1.66
C GLY A 61 -9.24 -9.17 -1.94
N ASP A 62 -8.86 -10.43 -1.75
CA ASP A 62 -9.76 -11.58 -1.85
C ASP A 62 -9.40 -12.71 -0.88
N SER A 63 -10.28 -13.71 -0.79
CA SER A 63 -10.09 -14.86 0.11
C SER A 63 -8.84 -15.69 -0.22
N TYR A 64 -8.45 -15.76 -1.50
CA TYR A 64 -7.25 -16.45 -1.94
C TYR A 64 -5.99 -15.72 -1.45
N SER A 65 -5.94 -14.42 -1.64
CA SER A 65 -4.84 -13.55 -1.24
C SER A 65 -4.70 -13.54 0.27
N TYR A 66 -5.81 -13.37 1.00
CA TYR A 66 -5.83 -13.47 2.44
C TYR A 66 -5.25 -14.81 2.91
N THR A 67 -5.75 -15.94 2.39
CA THR A 67 -5.32 -17.27 2.83
C THR A 67 -3.83 -17.53 2.52
N ASN A 68 -3.31 -17.03 1.41
CA ASN A 68 -1.94 -17.30 0.97
C ASN A 68 -0.90 -16.32 1.54
N TYR A 69 -1.29 -15.08 1.85
CA TYR A 69 -0.36 -14.00 2.15
C TYR A 69 -0.58 -13.35 3.52
N ALA A 70 -1.81 -13.32 4.04
CA ALA A 70 -2.13 -12.67 5.32
C ALA A 70 -2.39 -13.66 6.46
N LYS A 71 -3.12 -14.75 6.19
CA LYS A 71 -3.54 -15.73 7.20
C LYS A 71 -2.33 -16.36 7.87
N GLY A 72 -2.29 -16.31 9.20
CA GLY A 72 -1.17 -16.79 10.01
C GLY A 72 0.07 -15.88 10.00
N ASN A 73 0.03 -14.71 9.33
CA ASN A 73 1.13 -13.74 9.28
C ASN A 73 0.76 -12.44 10.00
N ILE A 74 0.70 -12.50 11.34
CA ILE A 74 0.23 -11.39 12.19
C ILE A 74 0.99 -10.06 12.00
N ASN A 75 2.23 -10.12 11.48
CA ASN A 75 3.09 -8.94 11.34
C ASN A 75 2.92 -8.22 9.99
N ILE A 76 2.12 -8.72 9.05
CA ILE A 76 2.07 -8.17 7.69
C ILE A 76 1.60 -6.72 7.64
N VAL A 77 0.55 -6.39 8.39
CA VAL A 77 0.03 -5.02 8.49
C VAL A 77 1.12 -4.09 9.03
N GLY A 78 1.87 -4.55 10.03
CA GLY A 78 3.00 -3.82 10.58
C GLY A 78 4.09 -3.51 9.55
N TYR A 79 4.41 -4.45 8.65
CA TYR A 79 5.38 -4.20 7.58
C TYR A 79 4.87 -3.19 6.53
N ILE A 80 3.59 -3.25 6.17
CA ILE A 80 3.00 -2.29 5.23
C ILE A 80 2.99 -0.88 5.85
N LEU A 81 2.60 -0.77 7.12
CA LEU A 81 2.62 0.51 7.86
C LEU A 81 4.05 1.03 8.08
N ALA A 82 5.02 0.15 8.30
CA ALA A 82 6.44 0.52 8.40
C ALA A 82 6.97 1.04 7.07
N TRP A 83 6.62 0.40 5.95
CA TRP A 83 6.94 0.90 4.61
C TRP A 83 6.33 2.28 4.37
N LEU A 84 5.05 2.47 4.70
CA LEU A 84 4.38 3.76 4.52
C LEU A 84 5.02 4.84 5.40
N SER A 85 5.28 4.54 6.68
CA SER A 85 5.98 5.44 7.61
C SER A 85 7.35 5.85 7.08
N TYR A 86 8.11 4.88 6.58
CA TYR A 86 9.41 5.13 5.98
C TYR A 86 9.30 6.10 4.80
N LYS A 87 8.35 5.86 3.88
CA LYS A 87 8.10 6.75 2.74
C LYS A 87 7.70 8.16 3.16
N LEU A 88 6.79 8.29 4.12
CA LEU A 88 6.37 9.59 4.65
C LEU A 88 7.55 10.34 5.31
N ASN A 89 8.50 9.63 5.89
CA ASN A 89 9.66 10.24 6.55
C ASN A 89 10.81 10.60 5.58
N GLN A 90 10.79 10.17 4.32
CA GLN A 90 11.91 10.49 3.40
C GLN A 90 11.91 11.95 2.93
N LYS A 91 10.75 12.62 2.97
CA LYS A 91 10.60 14.04 2.60
C LYS A 91 9.34 14.63 3.25
N SER A 92 9.31 15.95 3.39
CA SER A 92 8.07 16.65 3.75
C SER A 92 7.06 16.61 2.60
N HIS A 93 5.78 16.57 2.96
CA HIS A 93 4.68 16.70 2.02
C HIS A 93 3.71 17.78 2.51
N ASP A 94 3.09 18.52 1.60
CA ASP A 94 2.37 19.75 1.95
C ASP A 94 1.25 19.55 2.98
N LYS A 95 0.62 18.37 3.02
CA LYS A 95 -0.57 18.09 3.86
C LYS A 95 -0.54 16.77 4.63
N ILE A 96 0.45 15.90 4.38
CA ILE A 96 0.51 14.56 4.98
C ILE A 96 1.93 14.25 5.40
N ASN A 97 2.21 14.42 6.69
CA ASN A 97 3.53 14.20 7.27
C ASN A 97 3.58 12.95 8.16
N ASN A 98 2.43 12.31 8.44
CA ASN A 98 2.37 11.14 9.30
C ASN A 98 1.26 10.16 8.87
N LEU A 99 1.28 8.97 9.49
CA LEU A 99 0.33 7.90 9.20
C LEU A 99 -1.13 8.29 9.49
N ASN A 100 -1.39 9.09 10.52
CA ASN A 100 -2.76 9.46 10.90
C ASN A 100 -3.37 10.39 9.84
N GLU A 101 -2.62 11.39 9.39
CA GLU A 101 -3.04 12.28 8.30
C GLU A 101 -3.27 11.51 6.99
N PHE A 102 -2.41 10.52 6.71
CA PHE A 102 -2.59 9.65 5.54
C PHE A 102 -3.88 8.84 5.66
N TYR A 103 -4.12 8.24 6.84
CA TYR A 103 -5.31 7.46 7.13
C TYR A 103 -6.59 8.28 6.99
N ASP A 104 -6.62 9.47 7.59
CA ASP A 104 -7.78 10.36 7.54
C ASP A 104 -8.11 10.81 6.11
N GLN A 105 -7.07 11.08 5.31
CA GLN A 105 -7.24 11.53 3.94
C GLN A 105 -7.66 10.40 2.98
N TYR A 106 -7.05 9.22 3.07
CA TYR A 106 -7.19 8.18 2.04
C TYR A 106 -7.87 6.89 2.49
N ILE A 107 -7.93 6.58 3.78
CA ILE A 107 -8.45 5.28 4.24
C ILE A 107 -9.82 5.44 4.86
N ASN A 108 -9.99 6.41 5.76
CA ASN A 108 -11.19 6.54 6.58
C ASN A 108 -12.48 6.79 5.78
N ASN A 109 -12.37 7.42 4.60
CA ASN A 109 -13.52 7.82 3.77
C ASN A 109 -13.53 7.18 2.38
N ASP A 110 -12.58 6.30 2.08
CA ASP A 110 -12.39 5.77 0.74
C ASP A 110 -12.98 4.36 0.61
N LYS A 111 -13.89 4.21 -0.36
CA LYS A 111 -14.57 2.96 -0.66
C LYS A 111 -13.63 1.89 -1.20
N GLU A 112 -12.44 2.26 -1.67
CA GLU A 112 -11.45 1.31 -2.14
C GLU A 112 -10.85 0.48 -1.00
N TYR A 113 -10.65 1.09 0.18
CA TYR A 113 -10.11 0.40 1.36
C TYR A 113 -11.19 -0.27 2.23
N ILE A 114 -12.43 0.23 2.17
CA ILE A 114 -13.55 -0.28 2.95
C ILE A 114 -14.36 -1.25 2.08
N LYS A 115 -13.76 -2.39 1.76
CA LYS A 115 -14.40 -3.48 1.01
C LYS A 115 -14.47 -4.75 1.84
N ASP A 116 -15.66 -5.34 1.90
CA ASP A 116 -15.84 -6.66 2.49
C ASP A 116 -15.15 -7.72 1.62
N ILE A 117 -14.31 -8.53 2.25
CA ILE A 117 -13.70 -9.68 1.60
C ILE A 117 -14.65 -10.87 1.76
N ASN A 118 -15.31 -11.25 0.67
CA ASN A 118 -16.21 -12.39 0.67
C ASN A 118 -15.48 -13.69 1.05
N ASN A 119 -16.21 -14.62 1.69
CA ASN A 119 -15.74 -15.97 2.04
C ASN A 119 -14.56 -16.05 3.02
N VAL A 120 -14.43 -15.06 3.89
CA VAL A 120 -13.56 -15.17 5.05
C VAL A 120 -14.31 -14.69 6.29
N SER A 121 -14.44 -15.62 7.24
CA SER A 121 -15.14 -15.44 8.50
C SER A 121 -14.27 -14.83 9.59
N ASP A 122 -12.95 -14.88 9.42
CA ASP A 122 -11.96 -14.53 10.44
C ASP A 122 -12.02 -13.04 10.85
N TYR A 123 -12.65 -12.18 10.05
CA TYR A 123 -12.87 -10.75 10.32
C TYR A 123 -14.34 -10.35 10.54
N LYS A 124 -15.29 -11.28 10.43
CA LYS A 124 -16.73 -11.00 10.65
C LYS A 124 -17.12 -10.99 12.13
N SER A 125 -16.23 -10.51 13.01
CA SER A 125 -16.56 -10.24 14.39
C SER A 125 -17.00 -8.78 14.54
N LEU A 126 -18.30 -8.56 14.43
CA LEU A 126 -19.03 -7.51 15.14
C LEU A 126 -20.21 -8.17 15.86
#